data_AF-A0A3R8QVZ0-F1
#
_entry.id   AF-A0A3R8QVZ0-F1
#
_cell.length_a   1.000
_cell.length_b   1.000
_cell.length_c   1.000
_cell.angle_alpha   90.00
_cell.angle_beta   90.00
_cell.angle_gamma   90.00
#
_symmetry.space_group_name_H-M   'P 1'
#
loop_
_entity.id
_entity.type
_entity.pdbx_description
1 polymer ?
#
loop_
_entity_poly.entity_id
_entity_poly.type
_entity_poly.pdbx_seq_one_letter_code
_entity_poly.pdbx_strand_id
1 'polypeptide(L)'
;MKITDLQIVTANFTEMEELGSLNFILVSVEGLAIAPEQEGMEPLRGFSTYQMRYHLKTKDFISCYMLYAKKLEKKGFEKIIQHLQVLCDKNKSNRIALLGSGKSGEFCFRHIVSDFLQKNRIPVSEHKDEVDMEVQRQLWQYDPYQEAGHHNLRDKFVGNTLEGCKWIFASTMTDNPHHYTLRRDFGDDELFLSIVKHIRYFGRFEEFSGMMFRCFHWKNYKYFTHPADLIDINTDLINKVEI
;
A
#
# COMPACT_ATOMS: atom_id res chain seq x y z
N MET A 1 -9.40 29.01 -10.90
CA MET A 1 -7.94 29.22 -10.68
C MET A 1 -7.15 28.48 -11.77
N LYS A 2 -6.05 29.01 -12.31
CA LYS A 2 -5.23 28.24 -13.28
C LYS A 2 -4.36 27.24 -12.52
N ILE A 3 -4.05 26.09 -13.13
CA ILE A 3 -3.18 25.05 -12.54
C ILE A 3 -1.79 25.60 -12.20
N THR A 4 -1.29 26.54 -13.00
CA THR A 4 -0.01 27.23 -12.83
C THR A 4 0.09 28.06 -11.56
N ASP A 5 -1.04 28.36 -10.92
CA ASP A 5 -1.09 29.26 -9.76
C ASP A 5 -1.08 28.48 -8.44
N LEU A 6 -1.10 27.14 -8.48
CA LEU A 6 -1.10 26.29 -7.30
C LEU A 6 0.29 26.24 -6.67
N GLN A 7 0.37 26.60 -5.39
CA GLN A 7 1.55 26.34 -4.56
C GLN A 7 1.32 25.04 -3.79
N ILE A 8 1.99 23.96 -4.20
CA ILE A 8 1.87 22.66 -3.54
C ILE A 8 3.16 22.36 -2.79
N VAL A 9 3.02 22.04 -1.51
CA VAL A 9 4.10 21.50 -0.69
C VAL A 9 3.75 20.12 -0.17
N THR A 10 4.76 19.29 0.06
CA THR A 10 4.64 18.09 0.90
C THR A 10 5.23 18.37 2.28
N ALA A 11 4.64 17.77 3.31
CA ALA A 11 5.02 17.99 4.69
C ALA A 11 4.64 16.80 5.59
N ASN A 12 5.30 16.68 6.74
CA ASN A 12 4.89 15.73 7.76
C ASN A 12 3.63 16.25 8.50
N PHE A 13 2.80 15.34 9.02
CA PHE A 13 1.70 15.72 9.91
C PHE A 13 2.14 16.58 11.11
N THR A 14 3.37 16.44 11.61
CA THR A 14 3.90 17.27 12.71
C THR A 14 4.00 18.75 12.38
N GLU A 15 3.86 19.14 11.10
CA GLU A 15 4.02 20.51 10.63
C GLU A 15 2.68 21.18 10.29
N MET A 16 1.56 20.47 10.50
CA MET A 16 0.23 20.89 10.07
C MET A 16 -0.25 22.19 10.74
N GLU A 17 0.08 22.41 12.01
CA GLU A 17 -0.30 23.64 12.74
C GLU A 17 0.35 24.89 12.11
N GLU A 18 1.65 24.81 11.85
CA GLU A 18 2.40 25.89 11.19
C GLU A 18 1.87 26.16 9.79
N LEU A 19 1.68 25.11 8.99
CA LEU A 19 1.15 25.24 7.63
C LEU A 19 -0.26 25.85 7.63
N GLY A 20 -1.10 25.46 8.61
CA GLY A 20 -2.40 26.08 8.84
C GLY A 20 -2.29 27.57 9.13
N SER A 21 -1.35 27.99 10.00
CA SER A 21 -1.08 29.41 10.28
C SER A 21 -0.60 30.19 9.04
N LEU A 22 0.05 29.49 8.10
CA LEU A 22 0.48 30.02 6.80
C LEU A 22 -0.62 29.96 5.73
N ASN A 23 -1.87 29.69 6.10
CA ASN A 23 -3.02 29.64 5.19
C ASN A 23 -2.89 28.57 4.09
N PHE A 24 -2.18 27.48 4.37
CA PHE A 24 -2.22 26.28 3.54
C PHE A 24 -3.50 25.49 3.82
N ILE A 25 -4.07 24.93 2.75
CA ILE A 25 -5.11 23.91 2.83
C ILE A 25 -4.41 22.60 3.19
N LEU A 26 -4.79 22.03 4.33
CA LEU A 26 -4.21 20.79 4.84
C LEU A 26 -4.90 19.58 4.19
N VAL A 27 -4.16 18.79 3.43
CA VAL A 27 -4.70 17.64 2.68
C VAL A 27 -3.96 16.37 3.07
N SER A 28 -4.62 15.45 3.77
CA SER A 28 -4.07 14.13 4.07
C SER A 28 -4.05 13.24 2.83
N VAL A 29 -2.87 12.77 2.43
CA VAL A 29 -2.70 11.80 1.33
C VAL A 29 -2.91 10.35 1.79
N GLU A 30 -3.01 10.13 3.11
CA GLU A 30 -3.20 8.81 3.72
C GLU A 30 -4.65 8.57 4.16
N GLY A 31 -5.48 9.61 4.05
CA GLY A 31 -6.87 9.62 4.51
C GLY A 31 -6.99 9.99 6.00
N LEU A 32 -8.22 10.29 6.41
CA LEU A 32 -8.51 10.77 7.77
C LEU A 32 -8.52 9.66 8.83
N ALA A 33 -8.64 8.39 8.43
CA ALA A 33 -8.63 7.27 9.37
C ALA A 33 -7.26 7.01 10.01
N ILE A 34 -6.19 7.55 9.41
CA ILE A 34 -4.80 7.40 9.86
C ILE A 34 -4.21 8.74 10.30
N ALA A 35 -4.64 9.85 9.68
CA ALA A 35 -4.14 11.17 10.01
C ALA A 35 -4.53 11.61 11.44
N PRO A 36 -3.70 12.42 12.12
CA PRO A 36 -4.07 13.04 13.39
C PRO A 36 -5.35 13.88 13.26
N GLU A 37 -6.13 13.97 14.33
CA GLU A 37 -7.31 14.84 14.34
C GLU A 37 -6.90 16.31 14.23
N GLN A 38 -7.34 16.99 13.19
CA GLN A 38 -7.08 18.41 12.95
C GLN A 38 -8.28 19.04 12.26
N GLU A 39 -8.78 20.15 12.83
CA GLU A 39 -9.89 20.90 12.24
C GLU A 39 -9.49 21.43 10.85
N GLY A 40 -10.42 21.29 9.89
CA GLY A 40 -10.23 21.79 8.53
C GLY A 40 -9.33 20.92 7.64
N MET A 41 -8.78 19.80 8.14
CA MET A 41 -8.02 18.87 7.31
C MET A 41 -8.94 18.09 6.36
N GLU A 42 -8.57 18.05 5.09
CA GLU A 42 -9.32 17.38 4.02
C GLU A 42 -8.59 16.10 3.58
N PRO A 43 -9.30 15.02 3.19
CA PRO A 43 -8.64 13.86 2.59
C PRO A 43 -8.39 14.08 1.10
N LEU A 44 -7.27 13.55 0.59
CA LEU A 44 -7.17 13.26 -0.83
C LEU A 44 -8.18 12.14 -1.16
N ARG A 45 -9.35 12.51 -1.68
CA ARG A 45 -10.50 11.60 -1.85
C ARG A 45 -10.11 10.34 -2.62
N GLY A 46 -10.40 9.17 -2.03
CA GLY A 46 -10.11 7.86 -2.63
C GLY A 46 -8.73 7.28 -2.32
N PHE A 47 -7.90 7.97 -1.53
CA PHE A 47 -6.53 7.53 -1.21
C PHE A 47 -6.32 7.14 0.26
N SER A 48 -7.35 6.62 0.92
CA SER A 48 -7.17 6.02 2.24
C SER A 48 -6.16 4.87 2.17
N THR A 49 -5.18 4.90 3.08
CA THR A 49 -4.15 3.87 3.24
C THR A 49 -4.47 2.90 4.37
N TYR A 50 -5.66 2.99 4.99
CA TYR A 50 -6.06 2.18 6.14
C TYR A 50 -5.82 0.67 5.93
N GLN A 51 -6.17 0.13 4.76
CA GLN A 51 -5.95 -1.28 4.43
C GLN A 51 -4.47 -1.63 4.21
N MET A 52 -3.64 -0.66 3.82
CA MET A 52 -2.20 -0.85 3.60
C MET A 52 -1.40 -0.95 4.90
N ARG A 53 -2.02 -0.70 6.08
CA ARG A 53 -1.36 -0.81 7.38
C ARG A 53 -0.71 -2.18 7.62
N TYR A 54 -1.28 -3.23 7.03
CA TYR A 54 -0.75 -4.58 7.19
C TYR A 54 0.59 -4.74 6.46
N HIS A 55 0.69 -4.24 5.22
CA HIS A 55 1.95 -4.19 4.48
C HIS A 55 2.97 -3.27 5.15
N LEU A 56 2.55 -2.11 5.66
CA LEU A 56 3.44 -1.22 6.42
C LEU A 56 4.02 -1.93 7.66
N LYS A 57 3.20 -2.66 8.42
CA LYS A 57 3.65 -3.43 9.58
C LYS A 57 4.68 -4.50 9.21
N THR A 58 4.56 -5.10 8.03
CA THR A 58 5.50 -6.11 7.51
C THR A 58 6.62 -5.52 6.66
N LYS A 59 6.75 -4.19 6.57
CA LYS A 59 7.70 -3.48 5.69
C LYS A 59 7.63 -3.91 4.21
N ASP A 60 6.48 -4.39 3.76
CA ASP A 60 6.23 -4.76 2.37
C ASP A 60 5.90 -3.51 1.55
N PHE A 61 6.91 -2.63 1.46
CA PHE A 61 6.80 -1.30 0.87
C PHE A 61 6.51 -1.33 -0.62
N ILE A 62 7.03 -2.33 -1.34
CA ILE A 62 6.69 -2.54 -2.74
C ILE A 62 5.18 -2.75 -2.95
N SER A 63 4.51 -3.54 -2.09
CA SER A 63 3.05 -3.71 -2.16
C SER A 63 2.30 -2.39 -1.87
N CYS A 64 2.75 -1.62 -0.86
CA CYS A 64 2.20 -0.29 -0.58
C CYS A 64 2.35 0.64 -1.80
N TYR A 65 3.55 0.70 -2.37
CA TYR A 65 3.86 1.54 -3.52
C TYR A 65 3.02 1.16 -4.74
N MET A 66 3.05 -0.12 -5.16
CA MET A 66 2.34 -0.60 -6.33
C MET A 66 0.84 -0.31 -6.24
N LEU A 67 0.24 -0.57 -5.08
CA LEU A 67 -1.18 -0.32 -4.88
C LEU A 67 -1.51 1.17 -4.90
N TYR A 68 -0.73 2.01 -4.22
CA TYR A 68 -0.99 3.44 -4.15
C TYR A 68 -0.74 4.13 -5.50
N ALA A 69 0.34 3.79 -6.20
CA ALA A 69 0.65 4.26 -7.54
C ALA A 69 -0.47 3.88 -8.53
N LYS A 70 -0.92 2.63 -8.51
CA LYS A 70 -2.04 2.17 -9.35
C LYS A 70 -3.34 2.92 -9.04
N LYS A 71 -3.60 3.28 -7.78
CA LYS A 71 -4.74 4.15 -7.41
C LYS A 71 -4.62 5.55 -8.02
N LEU A 72 -3.42 6.14 -8.02
CA LEU A 72 -3.17 7.46 -8.63
C LEU A 72 -3.42 7.41 -10.14
N GLU A 73 -2.82 6.43 -10.82
CA GLU A 73 -3.00 6.20 -12.26
C GLU A 73 -4.46 5.95 -12.63
N LYS A 74 -5.15 5.07 -11.91
CA LYS A 74 -6.57 4.76 -12.15
C LYS A 74 -7.47 5.97 -11.96
N LYS A 75 -7.21 6.81 -10.94
CA LYS A 75 -7.99 8.03 -10.74
C LYS A 75 -7.71 9.05 -11.84
N GLY A 76 -6.46 9.12 -12.30
CA GLY A 76 -6.02 10.02 -13.34
C GLY A 76 -5.69 11.41 -12.82
N PHE A 77 -4.72 12.04 -13.49
CA PHE A 77 -4.18 13.34 -13.12
C PHE A 77 -5.25 14.43 -13.09
N GLU A 78 -6.12 14.49 -14.10
CA GLU A 78 -7.13 15.55 -14.24
C GLU A 78 -8.11 15.55 -13.06
N LYS A 79 -8.56 14.37 -12.61
CA LYS A 79 -9.47 14.24 -11.47
C LYS A 79 -8.80 14.58 -10.15
N ILE A 80 -7.50 14.32 -10.02
CA ILE A 80 -6.73 14.70 -8.83
C ILE A 80 -6.60 16.22 -8.78
N ILE A 81 -6.20 16.86 -9.87
CA ILE A 81 -6.06 18.32 -9.93
C ILE A 81 -7.40 19.02 -9.77
N GLN A 82 -8.46 18.55 -10.43
CA GLN A 82 -9.81 19.09 -10.25
C GLN A 82 -10.23 19.06 -8.78
N HIS A 83 -9.93 17.96 -8.08
CA HIS A 83 -10.22 17.86 -6.66
C HIS A 83 -9.45 18.91 -5.84
N LEU A 84 -8.15 19.09 -6.10
CA LEU A 84 -7.34 20.11 -5.43
C LEU A 84 -7.84 21.54 -5.71
N GLN A 85 -8.26 21.82 -6.95
CA GLN A 85 -8.84 23.12 -7.33
C GLN A 85 -10.17 23.39 -6.62
N VAL A 86 -11.03 22.39 -6.48
CA VAL A 86 -12.28 22.52 -5.70
C VAL A 86 -11.99 22.87 -4.25
N LEU A 87 -10.94 22.28 -3.66
CA LEU A 87 -10.50 22.65 -2.30
C LEU A 87 -9.99 24.10 -2.26
N CYS A 88 -9.25 24.53 -3.29
CA CYS A 88 -8.78 25.91 -3.40
C CYS A 88 -9.93 26.91 -3.45
N ASP A 89 -10.93 26.66 -4.30
CA ASP A 89 -12.09 27.53 -4.45
C ASP A 89 -12.93 27.59 -3.16
N LYS A 90 -13.11 26.45 -2.48
CA LYS A 90 -13.81 26.35 -1.19
C LYS A 90 -13.12 27.17 -0.10
N ASN A 91 -11.79 27.09 -0.02
CA ASN A 91 -11.00 27.71 1.06
C ASN A 91 -10.46 29.10 0.69
N LYS A 92 -10.71 29.58 -0.54
CA LYS A 92 -10.19 30.86 -1.06
C LYS A 92 -8.66 30.98 -0.90
N SER A 93 -7.94 29.87 -1.11
CA SER A 93 -6.49 29.78 -1.04
C SER A 93 -5.97 28.95 -2.21
N ASN A 94 -4.77 29.26 -2.71
CA ASN A 94 -4.08 28.49 -3.75
C ASN A 94 -2.90 27.67 -3.19
N ARG A 95 -2.77 27.62 -1.87
CA ARG A 95 -1.65 26.97 -1.16
C ARG A 95 -2.15 25.64 -0.59
N ILE A 96 -1.52 24.54 -0.97
CA ILE A 96 -1.91 23.18 -0.57
C ILE A 96 -0.72 22.50 0.10
N ALA A 97 -0.94 21.94 1.28
CA ALA A 97 -0.01 21.06 1.96
C ALA A 97 -0.51 19.61 1.85
N LEU A 98 0.25 18.77 1.15
CA LEU A 98 0.04 17.33 1.05
C LEU A 98 0.75 16.64 2.22
N LEU A 99 -0.05 16.21 3.20
CA LEU A 99 0.41 15.68 4.48
C LEU A 99 0.42 14.15 4.48
N GLY A 100 1.48 13.56 5.04
CA GLY A 100 1.59 12.11 5.26
C GLY A 100 2.47 11.78 6.46
N SER A 101 2.42 10.52 6.89
CA SER A 101 3.22 10.01 8.01
C SER A 101 4.60 9.56 7.51
N GLY A 102 5.65 9.88 8.26
CA GLY A 102 7.02 9.45 7.95
C GLY A 102 8.03 10.61 7.91
N LYS A 103 9.19 10.40 8.50
CA LYS A 103 10.30 11.38 8.52
C LYS A 103 11.21 11.19 7.30
N SER A 104 12.19 12.07 7.15
CA SER A 104 13.24 11.90 6.14
C SER A 104 13.88 10.50 6.22
N GLY A 105 13.92 9.80 5.10
CA GLY A 105 14.44 8.43 4.97
C GLY A 105 13.46 7.29 5.27
N GLU A 106 12.25 7.56 5.78
CA GLU A 106 11.22 6.54 5.99
C GLU A 106 10.29 6.43 4.76
N PHE A 107 9.69 5.25 4.54
CA PHE A 107 8.69 5.10 3.47
C PHE A 107 7.50 6.03 3.74
N CYS A 108 7.13 6.87 2.78
CA CYS A 108 5.96 7.74 2.92
C CYS A 108 5.16 7.90 1.62
N PHE A 109 3.83 7.84 1.74
CA PHE A 109 2.91 8.00 0.61
C PHE A 109 2.92 9.41 -0.01
N ARG A 110 3.27 10.45 0.75
CA ARG A 110 3.31 11.83 0.22
C ARG A 110 4.34 12.00 -0.88
N HIS A 111 5.46 11.28 -0.81
CA HIS A 111 6.50 11.32 -1.85
C HIS A 111 6.06 10.59 -3.12
N ILE A 112 5.18 9.58 -3.01
CA ILE A 112 4.56 8.94 -4.17
C ILE A 112 3.62 9.93 -4.90
N VAL A 113 2.82 10.69 -4.15
CA VAL A 113 1.96 11.75 -4.72
C VAL A 113 2.81 12.86 -5.35
N SER A 114 3.87 13.30 -4.66
CA SER A 114 4.80 14.31 -5.15
C SER A 114 5.42 13.89 -6.49
N ASP A 115 5.98 12.67 -6.57
CA ASP A 115 6.55 12.12 -7.80
C ASP A 115 5.52 12.03 -8.94
N PHE A 116 4.28 11.60 -8.64
CA PHE A 116 3.20 11.57 -9.62
C PHE A 116 2.85 12.96 -10.17
N LEU A 117 2.74 13.97 -9.29
CA LEU A 117 2.44 15.34 -9.70
C LEU A 117 3.59 15.95 -10.51
N GLN A 118 4.84 15.75 -10.09
CA GLN A 118 6.03 16.23 -10.78
C GLN A 118 6.17 15.61 -12.18
N LYS A 119 5.90 14.30 -12.34
CA LYS A 119 5.85 13.64 -13.66
C LYS A 119 4.80 14.24 -14.59
N ASN A 120 3.73 14.79 -14.03
CA ASN A 120 2.70 15.55 -14.75
C ASN A 120 2.98 17.06 -14.81
N ARG A 121 4.23 17.47 -14.59
CA ARG A 121 4.72 18.86 -14.71
C ARG A 121 4.08 19.83 -13.71
N ILE A 122 3.64 19.33 -12.56
CA ILE A 122 3.20 20.16 -11.43
C ILE A 122 4.34 20.28 -10.43
N PRO A 123 4.86 21.50 -10.17
CA PRO A 123 5.90 21.69 -9.19
C PRO A 123 5.38 21.39 -7.79
N VAL A 124 6.13 20.59 -7.05
CA VAL A 124 5.88 20.27 -5.64
C VAL A 124 7.20 20.45 -4.90
N SER A 125 7.21 21.24 -3.84
CA SER A 125 8.39 21.42 -2.97
C SER A 125 8.19 20.76 -1.63
N GLU A 126 9.26 20.31 -0.98
CA GLU A 126 9.18 19.82 0.40
C GLU A 126 9.21 21.01 1.38
N HIS A 127 8.43 20.95 2.45
CA HIS A 127 8.48 21.91 3.56
C HIS A 127 9.40 21.35 4.65
N LYS A 128 10.50 22.08 4.95
CA LYS A 128 11.55 21.82 5.96
C LYS A 128 12.34 20.52 5.83
N ASP A 129 11.69 19.39 5.55
CA ASP A 129 12.33 18.10 5.39
C ASP A 129 12.92 17.98 3.97
N GLU A 130 14.24 18.08 3.85
CA GLU A 130 14.89 17.64 2.61
C GLU A 130 14.73 16.12 2.49
N VAL A 131 14.14 15.69 1.37
CA VAL A 131 13.85 14.30 1.08
C VAL A 131 14.72 13.85 -0.08
N ASP A 132 15.51 12.81 0.18
CA ASP A 132 16.20 12.10 -0.89
C ASP A 132 15.21 11.19 -1.62
N MET A 133 14.76 11.65 -2.79
CA MET A 133 13.86 10.88 -3.64
C MET A 133 14.48 9.58 -4.16
N GLU A 134 15.81 9.46 -4.17
CA GLU A 134 16.46 8.20 -4.52
C GLU A 134 16.26 7.15 -3.43
N VAL A 135 16.38 7.54 -2.15
CA VAL A 135 16.04 6.66 -1.02
C VAL A 135 14.57 6.23 -1.09
N GLN A 136 13.66 7.14 -1.41
CA GLN A 136 12.24 6.78 -1.59
C GLN A 136 12.05 5.74 -2.72
N ARG A 137 12.69 5.94 -3.87
CA ARG A 137 12.61 4.99 -5.00
C ARG A 137 13.20 3.62 -4.67
N GLN A 138 14.23 3.56 -3.83
CA GLN A 138 14.77 2.30 -3.32
C GLN A 138 13.76 1.61 -2.41
N LEU A 139 13.13 2.34 -1.48
CA LEU A 139 12.08 1.79 -0.61
C LEU A 139 10.86 1.31 -1.39
N TRP A 140 10.50 1.97 -2.51
CA TRP A 140 9.41 1.55 -3.38
C TRP A 140 9.69 0.23 -4.12
N GLN A 141 10.96 -0.15 -4.25
CA GLN A 141 11.41 -1.38 -4.88
C GLN A 141 11.85 -2.44 -3.86
N TYR A 142 11.90 -2.09 -2.57
CA TYR A 142 12.32 -2.99 -1.52
C TYR A 142 11.30 -4.10 -1.32
N ASP A 143 11.78 -5.34 -1.47
CA ASP A 143 11.01 -6.56 -1.30
C ASP A 143 11.53 -7.35 -0.09
N PRO A 144 10.86 -7.27 1.08
CA PRO A 144 11.33 -7.95 2.28
C PRO A 144 11.31 -9.48 2.15
N TYR A 145 10.45 -10.02 1.28
CA TYR A 145 10.33 -11.47 1.12
C TYR A 145 11.43 -12.01 0.21
N GLN A 146 11.84 -11.25 -0.80
CA GLN A 146 13.03 -11.57 -1.59
C GLN A 146 14.30 -11.53 -0.74
N GLU A 147 14.44 -10.51 0.12
CA GLU A 147 15.59 -10.42 1.04
C GLU A 147 15.61 -11.56 2.06
N ALA A 148 14.46 -11.90 2.64
CA ALA A 148 14.34 -12.99 3.62
C ALA A 148 14.64 -14.37 3.02
N GLY A 149 14.52 -14.53 1.70
CA GLY A 149 14.76 -15.78 1.00
C GLY A 149 13.62 -16.80 1.16
N HIS A 150 13.88 -18.01 0.69
CA HIS A 150 12.96 -19.15 0.78
C HIS A 150 13.73 -20.43 1.12
N HIS A 151 13.01 -21.50 1.48
CA HIS A 151 13.62 -22.76 1.93
C HIS A 151 13.94 -23.75 0.78
N ASN A 152 14.21 -23.25 -0.42
CA ASN A 152 14.56 -24.07 -1.60
C ASN A 152 13.53 -25.15 -1.99
N LEU A 153 12.26 -24.96 -1.61
CA LEU A 153 11.17 -25.78 -2.11
C LEU A 153 10.99 -25.55 -3.62
N ARG A 154 10.59 -26.60 -4.34
CA ARG A 154 10.26 -26.52 -5.78
C ARG A 154 8.78 -26.24 -5.96
N ASP A 155 8.41 -25.45 -6.97
CA ASP A 155 7.01 -25.15 -7.30
C ASP A 155 6.14 -26.41 -7.37
N LYS A 156 6.63 -27.47 -8.03
CA LYS A 156 5.91 -28.74 -8.14
C LYS A 156 5.66 -29.40 -6.79
N PHE A 157 6.61 -29.33 -5.87
CA PHE A 157 6.44 -29.87 -4.53
C PHE A 157 5.39 -29.07 -3.77
N VAL A 158 5.53 -27.73 -3.75
CA VAL A 158 4.60 -26.82 -3.07
C VAL A 158 3.18 -26.98 -3.61
N GLY A 159 3.01 -26.93 -4.92
CA GLY A 159 1.72 -27.06 -5.59
C GLY A 159 1.04 -28.40 -5.33
N ASN A 160 1.79 -29.51 -5.42
CA ASN A 160 1.25 -30.84 -5.11
C ASN A 160 0.86 -30.99 -3.64
N THR A 161 1.66 -30.44 -2.71
CA THR A 161 1.32 -30.45 -1.28
C THR A 161 0.02 -29.67 -1.04
N LEU A 162 -0.13 -28.49 -1.61
CA LEU A 162 -1.32 -27.65 -1.48
C LEU A 162 -2.59 -28.30 -2.08
N GLU A 163 -2.46 -29.03 -3.19
CA GLU A 163 -3.58 -29.80 -3.75
C GLU A 163 -4.06 -30.93 -2.83
N GLY A 164 -3.15 -31.53 -2.07
CA GLY A 164 -3.45 -32.60 -1.11
C GLY A 164 -4.04 -32.11 0.22
N CYS A 165 -4.03 -30.80 0.49
CA CYS A 165 -4.53 -30.25 1.74
C CYS A 165 -6.06 -30.36 1.87
N LYS A 166 -6.54 -30.39 3.12
CA LYS A 166 -7.95 -30.16 3.42
C LYS A 166 -8.26 -28.67 3.26
N TRP A 167 -9.30 -28.38 2.47
CA TRP A 167 -9.76 -27.03 2.18
C TRP A 167 -11.14 -26.77 2.78
N ILE A 168 -11.31 -25.63 3.42
CA ILE A 168 -12.58 -25.15 3.98
C ILE A 168 -13.09 -24.04 3.06
N PHE A 169 -14.34 -24.14 2.61
CA PHE A 169 -14.96 -23.10 1.79
C PHE A 169 -15.42 -21.93 2.66
N ALA A 170 -14.96 -20.71 2.37
CA ALA A 170 -15.36 -19.50 3.06
C ALA A 170 -16.73 -19.00 2.56
N SER A 171 -17.80 -19.67 2.98
CA SER A 171 -19.18 -19.40 2.52
C SER A 171 -19.73 -18.02 2.90
N THR A 172 -19.09 -17.33 3.86
CA THR A 172 -19.51 -16.01 4.33
C THR A 172 -18.97 -14.84 3.50
N MET A 173 -18.08 -15.11 2.53
CA MET A 173 -17.44 -14.09 1.70
C MET A 173 -18.06 -14.06 0.29
N THR A 174 -19.26 -13.49 0.18
CA THR A 174 -20.07 -13.50 -1.06
C THR A 174 -19.34 -12.90 -2.27
N ASP A 175 -18.55 -11.85 -2.06
CA ASP A 175 -17.89 -11.10 -3.15
C ASP A 175 -16.50 -11.65 -3.52
N ASN A 176 -15.99 -12.63 -2.76
CA ASN A 176 -14.71 -13.29 -3.04
C ASN A 176 -14.74 -14.73 -2.49
N PRO A 177 -15.54 -15.62 -3.11
CA PRO A 177 -15.62 -17.00 -2.67
C PRO A 177 -14.26 -17.67 -2.83
N HIS A 178 -13.66 -18.04 -1.71
CA HIS A 178 -12.36 -18.69 -1.67
C HIS A 178 -12.38 -19.87 -0.71
N HIS A 179 -11.36 -20.71 -0.84
CA HIS A 179 -11.08 -21.76 0.13
C HIS A 179 -9.88 -21.35 0.97
N TYR A 180 -9.79 -21.88 2.18
CA TYR A 180 -8.61 -21.75 3.01
C TYR A 180 -8.25 -23.07 3.68
N THR A 181 -6.98 -23.22 4.02
CA THR A 181 -6.47 -24.29 4.89
C THR A 181 -5.81 -23.65 6.10
N LEU A 182 -5.97 -24.27 7.27
CA LEU A 182 -5.46 -23.74 8.54
C LEU A 182 -4.15 -24.44 8.90
N ARG A 183 -3.19 -23.70 9.45
CA ARG A 183 -1.91 -24.21 9.93
C ARG A 183 -2.09 -25.40 10.89
N ARG A 184 -2.99 -25.26 11.87
CA ARG A 184 -3.31 -26.32 12.85
C ARG A 184 -3.82 -27.62 12.22
N ASP A 185 -4.40 -27.55 11.02
CA ASP A 185 -4.95 -28.71 10.30
C ASP A 185 -3.97 -29.23 9.23
N PHE A 186 -2.81 -28.57 9.06
CA PHE A 186 -1.81 -28.89 8.03
C PHE A 186 -0.95 -30.10 8.42
N GLY A 187 -0.74 -30.33 9.72
CA GLY A 187 -0.03 -31.48 10.26
C GLY A 187 1.50 -31.35 10.32
N ASP A 188 2.06 -30.31 9.71
CA ASP A 188 3.50 -29.98 9.75
C ASP A 188 3.68 -28.46 9.70
N ASP A 189 3.94 -27.87 10.85
CA ASP A 189 4.08 -26.42 11.03
C ASP A 189 5.26 -25.83 10.26
N GLU A 190 6.40 -26.52 10.25
CA GLU A 190 7.62 -26.04 9.58
C GLU A 190 7.46 -26.08 8.06
N LEU A 191 6.84 -27.15 7.55
CA LEU A 191 6.50 -27.23 6.12
C LEU A 191 5.47 -26.17 5.73
N PHE A 192 4.45 -25.93 6.57
CA PHE A 192 3.47 -24.88 6.34
C PHE A 192 4.14 -23.52 6.17
N LEU A 193 4.98 -23.12 7.13
CA LEU A 193 5.70 -21.84 7.09
C LEU A 193 6.68 -21.76 5.90
N SER A 194 7.32 -22.88 5.55
CA SER A 194 8.18 -22.97 4.37
C SER A 194 7.39 -22.73 3.07
N ILE A 195 6.15 -23.21 3.00
CA ILE A 195 5.24 -22.95 1.87
C ILE A 195 4.76 -21.50 1.87
N VAL A 196 4.44 -20.91 3.03
CA VAL A 196 4.10 -19.48 3.13
C VAL A 196 5.23 -18.61 2.56
N LYS A 197 6.48 -18.89 2.96
CA LYS A 197 7.68 -18.24 2.40
C LYS A 197 7.78 -18.40 0.90
N HIS A 198 7.56 -19.62 0.39
CA HIS A 198 7.56 -19.88 -1.04
C HIS A 198 6.51 -19.04 -1.79
N ILE A 199 5.29 -18.96 -1.26
CA ILE A 199 4.20 -18.17 -1.85
C ILE A 199 4.56 -16.68 -1.88
N ARG A 200 5.12 -16.13 -0.79
CA ARG A 200 5.47 -14.70 -0.73
C ARG A 200 6.72 -14.37 -1.56
N TYR A 201 7.67 -15.29 -1.64
CA TYR A 201 8.86 -15.13 -2.47
C TYR A 201 8.51 -15.17 -3.97
N PHE A 202 7.85 -16.22 -4.45
CA PHE A 202 7.60 -16.41 -5.90
C PHE A 202 6.24 -15.87 -6.38
N GLY A 203 5.39 -15.41 -5.46
CA GLY A 203 4.04 -14.97 -5.79
C GLY A 203 4.02 -13.73 -6.67
N ARG A 204 3.09 -13.70 -7.62
CA ARG A 204 2.80 -12.54 -8.47
C ARG A 204 1.93 -11.55 -7.71
N PHE A 205 2.18 -10.26 -7.90
CA PHE A 205 1.35 -9.21 -7.32
C PHE A 205 -0.02 -9.15 -7.96
N GLU A 206 -1.08 -9.24 -7.16
CA GLU A 206 -2.47 -9.12 -7.59
C GLU A 206 -3.26 -8.22 -6.62
N GLU A 207 -4.01 -7.27 -7.18
CA GLU A 207 -4.88 -6.40 -6.39
C GLU A 207 -6.28 -7.00 -6.27
N PHE A 208 -6.75 -7.21 -5.04
CA PHE A 208 -8.16 -7.48 -4.76
C PHE A 208 -8.51 -7.05 -3.33
N SER A 209 -9.79 -6.76 -3.09
CA SER A 209 -10.29 -6.27 -1.79
C SER A 209 -9.55 -5.04 -1.24
N GLY A 210 -8.97 -4.22 -2.13
CA GLY A 210 -8.24 -3.00 -1.79
C GLY A 210 -6.86 -3.24 -1.15
N MET A 211 -6.30 -4.44 -1.28
CA MET A 211 -4.94 -4.80 -0.90
C MET A 211 -4.17 -5.41 -2.08
N MET A 212 -2.84 -5.44 -1.97
CA MET A 212 -1.96 -6.08 -2.93
C MET A 212 -1.50 -7.41 -2.36
N PHE A 213 -1.88 -8.52 -2.96
CA PHE A 213 -1.50 -9.85 -2.52
C PHE A 213 -0.40 -10.43 -3.39
N ARG A 214 0.39 -11.33 -2.82
CA ARG A 214 1.31 -12.18 -3.56
C ARG A 214 0.66 -13.54 -3.76
N CYS A 215 0.40 -13.86 -5.02
CA CYS A 215 -0.33 -15.04 -5.44
C CYS A 215 0.61 -16.01 -6.14
N PHE A 216 0.82 -17.18 -5.54
CA PHE A 216 1.49 -18.30 -6.18
C PHE A 216 0.49 -19.04 -7.07
N HIS A 217 0.81 -19.19 -8.35
CA HIS A 217 -0.05 -19.85 -9.33
C HIS A 217 0.38 -21.29 -9.52
N TRP A 218 -0.56 -22.22 -9.42
CA TRP A 218 -0.31 -23.63 -9.70
C TRP A 218 -1.54 -24.28 -10.33
N LYS A 219 -1.38 -24.76 -11.55
CA LYS A 219 -2.46 -25.27 -12.41
C LYS A 219 -3.60 -24.24 -12.52
N ASN A 220 -4.80 -24.60 -12.08
CA ASN A 220 -6.01 -23.78 -12.18
C ASN A 220 -6.27 -22.95 -10.92
N TYR A 221 -5.33 -22.91 -9.97
CA TYR A 221 -5.51 -22.23 -8.70
C TYR A 221 -4.41 -21.21 -8.44
N LYS A 222 -4.80 -20.14 -7.73
CA LYS A 222 -3.87 -19.22 -7.09
C LYS A 222 -3.97 -19.34 -5.57
N TYR A 223 -2.82 -19.27 -4.93
CA TYR A 223 -2.65 -19.43 -3.50
C TYR A 223 -2.02 -18.16 -2.91
N PHE A 224 -2.55 -17.68 -1.80
CA PHE A 224 -2.06 -16.45 -1.18
C PHE A 224 -2.25 -16.46 0.32
N THR A 225 -1.47 -15.62 1.01
CA THR A 225 -1.58 -15.41 2.46
C THR A 225 -1.76 -13.93 2.74
N HIS A 226 -2.33 -13.60 3.90
CA HIS A 226 -2.36 -12.23 4.37
C HIS A 226 -0.97 -11.82 4.87
N PRO A 227 -0.47 -10.60 4.62
CA PRO A 227 0.72 -10.09 5.30
C PRO A 227 0.42 -9.99 6.81
N ALA A 228 1.11 -10.80 7.62
CA ALA A 228 0.89 -10.88 9.07
C ALA A 228 2.07 -10.30 9.86
N ASP A 229 3.28 -10.73 9.51
CA ASP A 229 4.55 -10.29 10.07
C ASP A 229 5.69 -10.50 9.04
N LEU A 230 6.89 -10.01 9.38
CA LEU A 230 8.07 -10.02 8.52
C LEU A 230 8.71 -11.42 8.37
N ILE A 231 8.55 -12.30 9.35
CA ILE A 231 9.21 -13.62 9.41
C ILE A 231 8.23 -14.79 9.21
N ASP A 232 7.00 -14.49 8.81
CA ASP A 232 5.88 -15.38 8.52
C ASP A 232 5.29 -16.16 9.71
N ILE A 233 5.84 -16.02 10.93
CA ILE A 233 5.58 -16.89 12.08
C ILE A 233 4.13 -16.86 12.57
N ASN A 234 3.42 -15.75 12.37
CA ASN A 234 2.01 -15.57 12.76
C ASN A 234 1.05 -15.84 11.60
N THR A 235 1.51 -16.48 10.53
CA THR A 235 0.61 -16.89 9.44
C THR A 235 -0.12 -18.16 9.84
N ASP A 236 -1.45 -18.07 9.93
CA ASP A 236 -2.30 -19.17 10.39
C ASP A 236 -3.10 -19.86 9.27
N LEU A 237 -3.13 -19.27 8.08
CA LEU A 237 -3.89 -19.82 6.96
C LEU A 237 -3.26 -19.50 5.60
N ILE A 238 -3.56 -20.37 4.63
CA ILE A 238 -3.30 -20.16 3.20
C ILE A 238 -4.66 -20.19 2.50
N ASN A 239 -4.89 -19.21 1.63
CA ASN A 239 -6.09 -19.13 0.79
C ASN A 239 -5.84 -19.76 -0.57
N LYS A 240 -6.92 -20.22 -1.22
CA LYS A 240 -6.96 -20.79 -2.56
C LYS A 240 -8.19 -20.28 -3.32
N VAL A 241 -7.96 -19.81 -4.53
CA VAL A 241 -9.00 -19.34 -5.47
C VAL A 241 -8.74 -19.94 -6.85
N GLU A 242 -9.80 -20.33 -7.56
CA GLU A 242 -9.70 -20.78 -8.96
C GLU A 242 -9.42 -19.58 -9.88
N ILE A 243 -8.55 -19.75 -10.88
CA ILE A 243 -8.09 -18.69 -11.80
C ILE A 243 -9.13 -18.38 -12.87
#